data_AF-A0A959HXM4-F1
#
_entry.id   AF-A0A959HXM4-F1
#
_cell.length_a   1.000
_cell.length_b   1.000
_cell.length_c   1.000
_cell.angle_alpha   90.00
_cell.angle_beta   90.00
_cell.angle_gamma   90.00
#
_symmetry.space_group_name_H-M   'P 1'
#
loop_
_entity.id
_entity.type
_entity.pdbx_description
1 polymer ?
#
loop_
_entity_poly.entity_id
_entity_poly.type
_entity_poly.pdbx_seq_one_letter_code
_entity_poly.pdbx_strand_id
1 'polypeptide(L)'
;MKILTRITTLLVIAIFLFSTGGLTGQADTSPEKAVRTATISKDFIIQLPENQEDLADVYVIDIHALSFPSKEKLERFCQSFSFDFQTITGDFTKQQMKLELDLSVLRAKGITKQQVANYLKLGARRMALFFNKSDN
;
A
#
# COMPACT_ATOMS: atom_id res chain seq x y z
N MET A 1 -17.21 12.93 -56.95
CA MET A 1 -16.89 11.54 -57.38
C MET A 1 -15.37 11.40 -57.50
N LYS A 2 -14.80 10.35 -56.87
CA LYS A 2 -13.43 9.78 -57.01
C LYS A 2 -12.25 10.66 -56.51
N ILE A 3 -11.74 10.44 -55.28
CA ILE A 3 -10.72 9.45 -54.84
C ILE A 3 -9.34 9.72 -55.47
N LEU A 4 -8.34 10.11 -54.66
CA LEU A 4 -7.09 9.35 -54.60
C LEU A 4 -6.29 9.67 -53.33
N THR A 5 -6.23 8.66 -52.46
CA THR A 5 -5.27 8.38 -51.39
C THR A 5 -3.83 8.49 -51.89
N ARG A 6 -2.89 8.97 -51.06
CA ARG A 6 -1.65 8.23 -50.67
C ARG A 6 -0.88 8.96 -49.54
N ILE A 7 -0.62 8.16 -48.51
CA ILE A 7 0.28 8.34 -47.37
C ILE A 7 1.74 8.36 -47.87
N THR A 8 2.68 9.02 -47.17
CA THR A 8 3.94 8.46 -46.62
C THR A 8 4.90 9.58 -46.13
N THR A 9 4.99 9.69 -44.81
CA THR A 9 6.18 9.80 -43.93
C THR A 9 7.49 10.43 -44.44
N LEU A 10 8.05 11.40 -43.70
CA LEU A 10 9.38 11.32 -43.04
C LEU A 10 9.64 12.58 -42.19
N LEU A 11 9.81 12.41 -40.87
CA LEU A 11 11.07 12.53 -40.14
C LEU A 11 11.49 13.98 -39.83
N VAL A 12 11.24 14.41 -38.59
CA VAL A 12 11.97 15.53 -37.99
C VAL A 12 12.59 15.03 -36.68
N ILE A 13 13.90 14.83 -36.74
CA ILE A 13 14.77 14.60 -35.60
C ILE A 13 14.99 15.98 -34.94
N ALA A 14 14.54 16.16 -33.71
CA ALA A 14 14.90 17.31 -32.90
C ALA A 14 15.73 16.84 -31.70
N ILE A 15 17.05 16.98 -31.86
CA ILE A 15 18.03 16.88 -30.78
C ILE A 15 17.95 18.17 -29.98
N PHE A 16 17.55 18.10 -28.71
CA PHE A 16 17.77 19.19 -27.77
C PHE A 16 18.92 18.82 -26.82
N LEU A 17 20.06 19.40 -27.13
CA LEU A 17 21.16 19.64 -26.20
C LEU A 17 20.75 20.79 -25.28
N PHE A 18 20.60 20.54 -23.97
CA PHE A 18 20.70 21.59 -22.97
C PHE A 18 21.61 21.17 -21.82
N SER A 19 22.79 21.80 -21.85
CA SER A 19 23.51 22.38 -20.73
C SER A 19 23.75 21.51 -19.50
N THR A 20 25.00 21.03 -19.44
CA THR A 20 25.79 20.84 -18.22
C THR A 20 25.62 22.02 -17.26
N GLY A 21 24.91 21.79 -16.16
CA GLY A 21 24.88 22.61 -14.97
C GLY A 21 24.81 21.67 -13.78
N GLY A 22 25.81 21.74 -12.90
CA GLY A 22 25.95 20.84 -11.77
C GLY A 22 24.73 20.85 -10.88
N LEU A 23 23.94 19.79 -10.96
CA LEU A 23 23.05 19.36 -9.89
C LEU A 23 23.77 18.21 -9.20
N THR A 24 24.69 18.53 -8.30
CA THR A 24 24.83 17.73 -7.08
C THR A 24 23.57 17.97 -6.24
N GLY A 25 22.43 17.54 -6.78
CA GLY A 25 21.33 17.13 -5.95
C GLY A 25 21.85 15.89 -5.26
N GLN A 26 22.40 16.09 -4.06
CA GLN A 26 22.45 15.06 -3.05
C GLN A 26 21.00 14.61 -2.91
N ALA A 27 20.62 13.61 -3.70
CA ALA A 27 19.41 12.86 -3.50
C ALA A 27 19.58 12.34 -2.08
N ASP A 28 18.83 12.92 -1.16
CA ASP A 28 18.52 12.28 0.11
C ASP A 28 18.05 10.89 -0.26
N THR A 29 18.96 9.92 -0.23
CA THR A 29 18.62 8.52 -0.15
C THR A 29 18.13 8.29 1.27
N SER A 30 17.03 8.96 1.62
CA SER A 30 16.08 8.36 2.54
C SER A 30 15.70 7.04 1.87
N PRO A 31 15.95 5.88 2.49
CA PRO A 31 15.56 4.62 1.91
C PRO A 31 14.06 4.72 1.67
N GLU A 32 13.66 4.77 0.39
CA GLU A 32 12.27 4.77 -0.01
C GLU A 32 11.65 3.53 0.65
N LYS A 33 10.85 3.75 1.70
CA LYS A 33 10.22 2.66 2.47
C LYS A 33 9.57 1.74 1.46
N ALA A 34 9.92 0.45 1.49
CA ALA A 34 9.39 -0.48 0.50
C ALA A 34 7.86 -0.50 0.65
N VAL A 35 7.15 -0.10 -0.41
CA VAL A 35 5.68 -0.12 -0.45
C VAL A 35 5.25 -1.34 -1.26
N ARG A 36 4.38 -2.17 -0.69
CA ARG A 36 3.82 -3.36 -1.35
C ARG A 36 2.32 -3.40 -1.22
N THR A 37 1.67 -4.27 -1.98
CA THR A 37 0.23 -4.50 -1.87
C THR A 37 -0.03 -5.76 -1.04
N ALA A 38 -0.94 -5.66 -0.08
CA ALA A 38 -1.51 -6.80 0.64
C ALA A 38 -2.99 -6.91 0.32
N THR A 39 -3.58 -8.10 0.49
CA THR A 39 -5.01 -8.31 0.25
C THR A 39 -5.74 -8.46 1.59
N ILE A 40 -7.04 -8.16 1.58
CA ILE A 40 -7.92 -8.43 2.71
C ILE A 40 -9.14 -9.20 2.22
N SER A 41 -9.44 -10.31 2.89
CA SER A 41 -10.65 -11.09 2.62
C SER A 41 -11.88 -10.45 3.28
N LYS A 42 -13.07 -10.93 2.92
CA LYS A 42 -14.34 -10.54 3.58
C LYS A 42 -14.36 -10.87 5.08
N ASP A 43 -13.58 -11.86 5.50
CA ASP A 43 -13.39 -12.21 6.91
C ASP A 43 -12.33 -11.35 7.61
N PHE A 44 -11.93 -10.23 6.97
CA PHE A 44 -10.93 -9.28 7.47
C PHE A 44 -9.53 -9.86 7.68
N ILE A 45 -9.23 -11.02 7.07
CA ILE A 45 -7.88 -11.60 7.10
C ILE A 45 -7.00 -10.82 6.12
N ILE A 46 -6.02 -10.09 6.64
CA ILE A 46 -4.96 -9.45 5.86
C ILE A 46 -3.93 -10.52 5.47
N GLN A 47 -3.67 -10.65 4.18
CA GLN A 47 -2.68 -11.58 3.63
C GLN A 47 -1.52 -10.79 3.01
N LEU A 48 -0.32 -11.06 3.51
CA LEU A 48 0.91 -10.53 2.95
C LEU A 48 1.31 -11.34 1.69
N PRO A 49 1.98 -10.74 0.69
CA PRO A 49 2.45 -11.46 -0.49
C PRO A 49 3.33 -12.66 -0.14
N GLU A 50 2.98 -13.85 -0.64
CA GLU A 50 3.72 -15.09 -0.34
C GLU A 50 5.06 -15.15 -1.08
N ASN A 51 5.09 -14.62 -2.31
CA ASN A 51 6.22 -14.70 -3.25
C ASN A 51 7.46 -13.86 -2.88
N GLN A 52 7.51 -13.33 -1.66
CA GLN A 52 8.52 -12.37 -1.21
C GLN A 52 9.17 -12.89 0.06
N GLU A 53 10.49 -12.98 0.10
CA GLU A 53 11.18 -13.49 1.31
C GLU A 53 11.10 -12.49 2.47
N ASP A 54 11.16 -11.18 2.17
CA ASP A 54 11.21 -10.12 3.18
C ASP A 54 9.87 -9.43 3.44
N LEU A 55 9.74 -8.84 4.64
CA LEU A 55 8.69 -7.89 4.98
C LEU A 55 8.99 -6.51 4.37
N ALA A 56 7.94 -5.80 3.99
CA ALA A 56 8.00 -4.41 3.59
C ALA A 56 7.61 -3.50 4.75
N ASP A 57 8.14 -2.28 4.79
CA ASP A 57 7.76 -1.28 5.78
C ASP A 57 6.30 -0.88 5.64
N VAL A 58 5.79 -0.84 4.41
CA VAL A 58 4.44 -0.37 4.11
C VAL A 58 3.70 -1.36 3.21
N TYR A 59 2.48 -1.70 3.61
CA TYR A 59 1.52 -2.43 2.81
C TYR A 59 0.28 -1.58 2.55
N VAL A 60 -0.11 -1.45 1.29
CA VAL A 60 -1.39 -0.87 0.87
C VAL A 60 -2.39 -1.99 0.65
N ILE A 61 -3.59 -1.83 1.20
CA ILE A 61 -4.66 -2.82 1.20
C ILE A 61 -5.90 -2.16 0.60
N ASP A 62 -6.43 -2.71 -0.48
CA ASP A 62 -7.71 -2.27 -1.05
C ASP A 62 -8.86 -2.74 -0.15
N ILE A 63 -9.78 -1.82 0.18
CA ILE A 63 -10.94 -2.09 1.04
C ILE A 63 -12.28 -1.79 0.37
N HIS A 64 -12.33 -1.63 -0.96
CA HIS A 64 -13.59 -1.41 -1.69
C HIS A 64 -14.64 -2.48 -1.35
N ALA A 65 -14.20 -3.72 -1.18
CA ALA A 65 -15.10 -4.83 -0.86
C ALA A 65 -15.69 -4.80 0.56
N LEU A 66 -15.10 -4.02 1.48
CA LEU A 66 -15.53 -3.94 2.89
C LEU A 66 -16.60 -2.85 3.13
N SER A 67 -16.80 -1.93 2.18
CA SER A 67 -17.88 -0.93 2.19
C SER A 67 -17.99 -0.14 3.51
N PHE A 68 -16.91 0.54 3.91
CA PHE A 68 -16.96 1.40 5.10
C PHE A 68 -17.98 2.55 4.90
N PRO A 69 -18.85 2.82 5.90
CA PRO A 69 -19.93 3.80 5.73
C PRO A 69 -19.46 5.26 5.83
N SER A 70 -18.33 5.52 6.50
CA SER A 70 -17.77 6.86 6.60
C SER A 70 -16.27 6.85 6.87
N LYS A 71 -15.62 8.00 6.65
CA LYS A 71 -14.23 8.23 6.99
C LYS A 71 -13.96 8.01 8.48
N GLU A 72 -14.82 8.51 9.36
CA GLU A 72 -14.65 8.40 10.82
C GLU A 72 -14.73 6.94 11.29
N LYS A 73 -15.57 6.11 10.65
CA LYS A 73 -15.67 4.69 10.96
C LYS A 73 -14.43 3.94 10.50
N LEU A 74 -13.92 4.25 9.30
CA LEU A 74 -12.67 3.71 8.81
C LEU A 74 -11.48 4.09 9.71
N GLU A 75 -11.36 5.36 10.09
CA GLU A 75 -10.28 5.83 10.97
C GLU A 75 -10.34 5.16 12.34
N ARG A 76 -11.52 5.08 12.98
CA ARG A 76 -11.69 4.37 14.26
C ARG A 76 -11.36 2.88 14.16
N PHE A 77 -11.76 2.24 13.06
CA PHE A 77 -11.39 0.87 12.78
C PHE A 77 -9.85 0.75 12.73
N CYS A 78 -9.18 1.52 11.88
CA CYS A 78 -7.72 1.50 11.73
C CYS A 78 -6.97 1.78 13.06
N GLN A 79 -7.42 2.76 13.85
CA GLN A 79 -6.83 3.09 15.15
C GLN A 79 -6.94 1.92 16.14
N SER A 80 -8.08 1.23 16.17
CA SER A 80 -8.30 0.09 17.08
C SER A 80 -7.40 -1.12 16.80
N PHE A 81 -6.75 -1.14 15.63
CA PHE A 81 -5.85 -2.20 15.18
C PHE A 81 -4.41 -1.72 14.93
N SER A 82 -4.09 -0.52 15.39
CA SER A 82 -2.70 -0.03 15.49
C SER A 82 -2.16 -0.39 16.87
N PHE A 83 -1.12 -1.24 16.93
CA PHE A 83 -0.51 -1.68 18.20
C PHE A 83 0.91 -2.20 17.96
N ASP A 84 1.72 -2.15 19.02
CA ASP A 84 3.09 -2.65 19.09
C ASP A 84 3.97 -2.22 17.91
N PHE A 85 4.15 -3.11 16.93
CA PHE A 85 5.02 -2.94 15.78
C PHE A 85 4.26 -2.57 14.50
N GLN A 86 2.94 -2.33 14.58
CA GLN A 86 2.14 -1.99 13.41
C GLN A 86 1.26 -0.76 13.63
N THR A 87 1.18 0.06 12.59
CA THR A 87 0.24 1.18 12.49
C THR A 87 -0.66 0.97 11.28
N ILE A 88 -1.97 1.08 11.47
CA ILE A 88 -2.94 1.02 10.38
C ILE A 88 -3.58 2.40 10.24
N THR A 89 -3.61 2.91 9.02
CA THR A 89 -4.29 4.18 8.66
C THR A 89 -5.21 3.95 7.47
N GLY A 90 -6.27 4.75 7.35
CA GLY A 90 -7.28 4.62 6.31
C GLY A 90 -7.32 5.83 5.39
N ASP A 91 -7.41 5.59 4.08
CA ASP A 91 -7.73 6.58 3.05
C ASP A 91 -9.13 6.27 2.52
N PHE A 92 -10.12 7.01 3.03
CA PHE A 92 -11.52 6.81 2.66
C PHE A 92 -11.80 7.19 1.19
N THR A 93 -11.08 8.18 0.65
CA THR A 93 -11.27 8.63 -0.73
C THR A 93 -10.77 7.60 -1.72
N LYS A 94 -9.63 6.97 -1.43
CA LYS A 94 -9.07 5.90 -2.27
C LYS A 94 -9.62 4.51 -1.93
N GLN A 95 -10.41 4.40 -0.86
CA GLN A 95 -10.88 3.12 -0.30
C GLN A 95 -9.69 2.16 -0.08
N GLN A 96 -8.69 2.66 0.65
CA GLN A 96 -7.47 1.91 0.98
C GLN A 96 -7.17 1.98 2.48
N MET A 97 -6.52 0.95 2.99
CA MET A 97 -5.79 1.00 4.25
C MET A 97 -4.29 0.92 3.99
N LYS A 98 -3.52 1.59 4.82
CA LYS A 98 -2.07 1.49 4.88
C LYS A 98 -1.67 0.83 6.19
N LEU A 99 -1.06 -0.34 6.11
CA LEU A 99 -0.42 -1.05 7.21
C LEU A 99 1.08 -0.74 7.17
N GLU A 100 1.59 -0.05 8.18
CA GLU A 100 2.99 0.24 8.35
C GLU A 100 3.57 -0.65 9.46
N LEU A 101 4.67 -1.36 9.17
CA LEU A 101 5.37 -2.23 10.11
C LEU A 101 6.66 -1.56 10.56
N ASP A 102 6.92 -1.57 11.86
CA ASP A 102 8.22 -1.21 12.42
C ASP A 102 9.16 -2.42 12.31
N LEU A 103 9.88 -2.48 11.19
CA LEU A 103 10.84 -3.55 10.92
C LEU A 103 11.98 -3.56 11.95
N SER A 104 12.31 -2.44 12.58
CA SER A 104 13.37 -2.36 13.60
C SER A 104 12.93 -3.07 14.87
N VAL A 105 11.69 -2.83 15.32
CA VAL A 105 11.10 -3.53 16.47
C VAL A 105 10.94 -5.02 16.18
N LEU A 106 10.48 -5.38 14.97
CA LEU A 106 10.33 -6.78 14.57
C LEU A 106 11.68 -7.53 14.61
N ARG A 107 12.73 -6.95 14.03
CA ARG A 107 14.09 -7.53 14.05
C ARG A 107 14.64 -7.62 15.47
N ALA A 108 14.48 -6.57 16.27
CA ALA A 108 14.96 -6.55 17.67
C ALA A 108 14.27 -7.63 18.53
N LYS A 109 13.01 -7.95 18.23
CA LYS A 109 12.24 -9.00 18.91
C LYS A 109 12.36 -10.39 18.25
N GLY A 110 13.13 -10.53 17.16
CA GLY A 110 13.25 -11.79 16.43
C GLY A 110 11.94 -12.28 15.79
N ILE A 111 11.01 -11.37 15.49
CA ILE A 111 9.70 -11.71 14.93
C ILE A 111 9.84 -11.98 13.42
N THR A 112 9.44 -13.16 12.98
CA THR A 112 9.52 -13.60 11.59
C THR A 112 8.31 -13.16 10.76
N LYS A 113 8.44 -13.17 9.43
CA LYS A 113 7.33 -12.94 8.50
C LYS A 113 6.13 -13.84 8.79
N GLN A 114 6.37 -15.12 9.08
CA GLN A 114 5.31 -16.09 9.39
C GLN A 114 4.58 -15.70 10.68
N GLN A 115 5.30 -15.23 11.69
CA GLN A 115 4.70 -14.75 12.93
C GLN A 115 3.86 -13.48 12.70
N VAL A 116 4.33 -12.54 11.87
CA VAL A 116 3.53 -11.36 11.47
C VAL A 116 2.25 -11.79 10.74
N ALA A 117 2.34 -12.70 9.75
CA ALA A 117 1.18 -13.19 9.03
C ALA A 117 0.17 -13.90 9.95
N ASN A 118 0.66 -14.73 10.88
CA ASN A 118 -0.18 -15.38 11.89
C ASN A 118 -0.83 -14.36 12.82
N TYR A 119 -0.09 -13.34 13.24
CA TYR A 119 -0.57 -12.28 14.09
C TYR A 119 -1.72 -11.50 13.39
N LEU A 120 -1.53 -11.11 12.13
CA LEU A 120 -2.57 -10.45 11.33
C LEU A 120 -3.81 -11.34 11.16
N LYS A 121 -3.62 -12.64 10.94
CA LYS A 121 -4.71 -13.62 10.84
C LYS A 121 -5.49 -13.77 12.16
N LEU A 122 -4.81 -13.77 13.30
CA LEU A 122 -5.45 -13.80 14.62
C LEU A 122 -6.25 -12.51 14.89
N GLY A 123 -5.74 -11.37 14.40
CA GLY A 123 -6.43 -10.08 14.47
C GLY A 123 -7.74 -10.03 13.69
N ALA A 124 -7.89 -10.83 12.63
CA ALA A 124 -9.05 -10.83 11.74
C ALA A 124 -10.39 -11.02 12.47
N ARG A 125 -10.45 -11.94 13.44
CA ARG A 125 -11.67 -12.16 14.24
C ARG A 125 -12.05 -10.92 15.03
N ARG A 126 -11.06 -10.23 15.60
CA ARG A 126 -11.29 -8.98 16.36
C ARG A 126 -11.72 -7.85 15.42
N MET A 127 -11.13 -7.78 14.23
CA MET A 127 -11.52 -6.84 13.17
C MET A 127 -12.99 -7.02 12.76
N ALA A 128 -13.40 -8.25 12.45
CA ALA A 128 -14.78 -8.56 12.09
C ALA A 128 -15.78 -8.17 13.20
N LEU A 129 -15.45 -8.47 14.46
CA LEU A 129 -16.29 -8.11 15.61
C LEU A 129 -16.42 -6.59 15.79
N PHE A 130 -15.33 -5.85 15.61
CA PHE A 130 -15.36 -4.38 15.74
C PHE A 130 -16.15 -3.74 14.61
N PHE A 131 -15.97 -4.24 13.38
CA PHE A 131 -16.72 -3.77 12.21
C PHE A 131 -18.23 -3.96 12.41
N ASN A 132 -18.67 -5.17 12.75
CA ASN A 132 -20.10 -5.48 12.95
C ASN A 132 -20.72 -4.74 14.16
N LYS A 133 -19.94 -4.43 15.20
CA LYS A 133 -20.43 -3.61 16.32
C LYS A 133 -20.61 -2.14 15.96
N SER A 134 -19.97 -1.67 14.89
CA SER A 134 -20.01 -0.27 14.50
C SER A 134 -21.28 0.11 13.72
N ASP A 135 -22.12 -0.86 13.34
CA ASP A 135 -23.41 -0.65 12.67
C ASP A 135 -24.61 -0.55 13.63
N ASN A 136 -24.39 -0.75 14.95
CA ASN A 136 -25.35 -0.46 16.02
C ASN A 136 -24.96 0.80 16.78
#